data_AF-A0A962ZQB3-F1
#
_entry.id   AF-A0A962ZQB3-F1
#
_cell.length_a   1.000
_cell.length_b   1.000
_cell.length_c   1.000
_cell.angle_alpha   90.00
_cell.angle_beta   90.00
_cell.angle_gamma   90.00
#
_symmetry.space_group_name_H-M   'P 1'
#
loop_
_entity.id
_entity.type
_entity.pdbx_description
1 polymer ?
#
loop_
_entity_poly.entity_id
_entity_poly.type
_entity_poly.pdbx_seq_one_letter_code
_entity_poly.pdbx_strand_id
1 'polypeptide(L)'
;MKAEDFPQLASVEHIEQGFEAHGYICSRKIATAVFLAFQLRKPVLVEGPPGVGKTELAKTTALMLDTPLIRLQCYEGLDEAKALYEWKYGKQLLYTQVLKE
;
A
#
# COMPACT_ATOMS: atom_id res chain seq x y z
N MET A 1 11.40 6.39 -6.69
CA MET A 1 10.36 6.19 -7.72
C MET A 1 10.27 7.45 -8.55
N LYS A 2 10.77 7.37 -9.78
CA LYS A 2 10.55 8.36 -10.82
C LYS A 2 9.29 7.98 -11.60
N ALA A 3 8.66 8.95 -12.26
CA ALA A 3 7.49 8.68 -13.10
C ALA A 3 7.80 7.70 -14.25
N GLU A 4 9.06 7.71 -14.70
CA GLU A 4 9.63 6.82 -15.70
C GLU A 4 9.53 5.34 -15.30
N ASP A 5 9.54 5.05 -13.99
CA ASP A 5 9.49 3.68 -13.46
C ASP A 5 8.06 3.09 -13.55
N PHE A 6 7.04 3.93 -13.71
CA PHE A 6 5.62 3.54 -13.71
C PHE A 6 4.86 4.19 -14.88
N PRO A 7 5.11 3.74 -16.13
CA PRO A 7 4.42 4.28 -17.31
C PRO A 7 2.89 4.12 -17.21
N GLN A 8 2.41 3.15 -16.44
CA GLN A 8 0.99 2.93 -16.19
C GLN A 8 0.32 4.11 -15.46
N LEU A 9 1.10 4.96 -14.77
CA LEU A 9 0.63 6.16 -14.06
C LEU A 9 0.96 7.47 -14.82
N ALA A 10 1.25 7.39 -16.12
CA ALA A 10 1.64 8.55 -16.93
C ALA A 10 0.48 9.52 -17.23
N SER A 11 -0.77 9.03 -17.26
CA SER A 11 -1.95 9.88 -17.44
C SER A 11 -3.17 9.31 -16.71
N VAL A 12 -4.22 10.12 -16.58
CA VAL A 12 -5.49 9.69 -15.97
C VAL A 12 -6.13 8.57 -16.78
N GLU A 13 -6.05 8.66 -18.11
CA GLU A 13 -6.62 7.69 -19.04
C GLU A 13 -5.91 6.32 -18.95
N HIS A 14 -4.58 6.30 -18.78
CA HIS A 14 -3.84 5.05 -18.55
C HIS A 14 -4.27 4.36 -17.26
N ILE A 15 -4.60 5.12 -16.21
CA ILE A 15 -5.09 4.58 -14.95
C ILE A 15 -6.50 4.01 -15.13
N GLU A 16 -7.40 4.71 -15.83
CA GLU A 16 -8.75 4.21 -16.11
C GLU A 16 -8.70 2.88 -16.86
N GLN A 17 -7.92 2.81 -17.95
CA GLN A 17 -7.74 1.60 -18.75
C GLN A 17 -7.06 0.47 -17.95
N GLY A 18 -6.01 0.81 -17.18
CA GLY A 18 -5.30 -0.14 -16.35
C GLY A 18 -6.20 -0.75 -15.27
N PHE A 19 -7.06 0.06 -14.65
CA PHE A 19 -8.02 -0.43 -13.66
C PHE A 19 -9.12 -1.28 -14.29
N GLU A 20 -9.65 -0.87 -15.44
CA GLU A 20 -10.65 -1.65 -16.18
C GLU A 20 -10.11 -3.02 -16.61
N ALA A 21 -8.87 -3.09 -17.10
CA ALA A 21 -8.20 -4.34 -17.47
C ALA A 21 -8.07 -5.33 -16.30
N HIS A 22 -8.02 -4.82 -15.06
CA HIS A 22 -7.97 -5.61 -13.83
C HIS A 22 -9.34 -5.73 -13.14
N GLY A 23 -10.43 -5.38 -13.82
CA GLY A 23 -11.80 -5.56 -13.34
C GLY A 23 -12.27 -4.51 -12.32
N TYR A 24 -11.57 -3.39 -12.16
CA TYR A 24 -11.98 -2.30 -11.29
C TYR A 24 -12.67 -1.18 -12.08
N ILE A 25 -13.95 -0.93 -11.78
CA ILE A 25 -14.71 0.15 -12.39
C ILE A 25 -14.30 1.48 -11.75
N CYS A 26 -13.42 2.20 -12.43
CA CYS A 26 -12.88 3.47 -11.96
C CYS A 26 -13.75 4.65 -12.43
N SER A 27 -13.93 5.65 -11.57
CA SER A 27 -14.39 6.97 -12.01
C SER A 27 -13.21 7.88 -12.30
N ARG A 28 -13.39 8.86 -13.19
CA ARG A 28 -12.35 9.85 -13.49
C ARG A 28 -11.80 10.56 -12.27
N LYS A 29 -12.62 10.77 -11.24
CA LYS A 29 -12.19 11.37 -9.96
C LYS A 29 -11.18 10.48 -9.23
N ILE A 30 -11.41 9.17 -9.18
CA ILE A 30 -10.50 8.21 -8.55
C ILE A 30 -9.20 8.12 -9.34
N ALA A 31 -9.28 7.98 -10.67
CA ALA A 31 -8.09 7.95 -11.52
C ALA A 31 -7.24 9.23 -11.38
N THR A 32 -7.89 10.39 -11.32
CA THR A 32 -7.20 11.68 -11.08
C THR A 32 -6.53 11.73 -9.72
N ALA A 33 -7.19 11.24 -8.66
CA ALA A 33 -6.61 11.22 -7.31
C ALA A 33 -5.37 10.32 -7.25
N VAL A 34 -5.42 9.12 -7.86
CA VAL A 34 -4.27 8.20 -7.94
C VAL A 34 -3.12 8.82 -8.75
N PHE A 35 -3.44 9.43 -9.90
CA PHE A 35 -2.48 10.15 -10.72
C PHE A 35 -1.75 11.23 -9.92
N LEU A 36 -2.50 12.14 -9.30
CA LEU A 36 -1.94 13.25 -8.54
C LEU A 36 -1.14 12.77 -7.34
N ALA A 37 -1.61 11.74 -6.63
CA ALA A 37 -0.87 11.17 -5.50
C ALA A 37 0.51 10.66 -5.90
N PHE A 38 0.59 9.99 -7.05
CA PHE A 38 1.85 9.51 -7.60
C PHE A 38 2.77 10.67 -8.02
N GLN A 39 2.25 11.63 -8.80
CA GLN A 39 3.03 12.77 -9.28
C GLN A 39 3.54 13.67 -8.14
N LEU A 40 2.71 13.88 -7.11
CA LEU A 40 3.05 14.70 -5.94
C LEU A 40 3.83 13.92 -4.87
N ARG A 41 3.94 12.60 -5.00
CA ARG A 41 4.50 11.69 -3.99
C ARG A 41 3.84 11.89 -2.62
N LYS A 42 2.51 11.95 -2.61
CA LYS A 42 1.70 12.14 -1.40
C LYS A 42 0.84 10.91 -1.14
N PRO A 43 0.67 10.49 0.12
CA PRO A 43 -0.23 9.39 0.46
C PRO A 43 -1.68 9.77 0.20
N VAL A 44 -2.52 8.76 -0.06
CA VAL A 44 -3.96 8.91 -0.28
C VAL A 44 -4.72 8.26 0.86
N LEU A 45 -5.65 9.01 1.44
CA LEU A 45 -6.68 8.48 2.33
C LEU A 45 -7.95 8.23 1.52
N VAL A 46 -8.51 7.03 1.60
CA VAL A 46 -9.72 6.64 0.86
C VAL A 46 -10.85 6.43 1.85
N GLU A 47 -11.86 7.30 1.79
CA GLU A 47 -13.04 7.25 2.65
C GLU A 47 -14.30 6.84 1.86
N GLY A 48 -15.24 6.22 2.54
CA GLY A 48 -16.54 5.87 1.96
C GLY A 48 -17.24 4.72 2.66
N PRO A 49 -18.51 4.45 2.32
CA PRO A 49 -19.31 3.37 2.92
C PRO A 49 -18.68 1.98 2.77
N PRO A 50 -19.04 1.00 3.61
CA PRO A 50 -18.61 -0.39 3.40
C PRO A 50 -19.05 -0.89 2.00
N GLY A 51 -18.19 -1.69 1.35
CA GLY A 51 -18.52 -2.31 0.06
C GLY A 51 -18.27 -1.48 -1.21
N VAL A 52 -17.85 -0.22 -1.12
CA VAL A 52 -17.63 0.65 -2.31
C VAL A 52 -16.30 0.46 -3.04
N GLY A 53 -15.62 -0.67 -2.82
CA GLY A 53 -14.36 -0.98 -3.54
C GLY A 53 -13.09 -0.33 -2.97
N LYS A 54 -13.10 0.26 -1.77
CA LYS A 54 -11.91 0.89 -1.15
C LYS A 54 -10.70 -0.04 -1.06
N THR A 55 -10.92 -1.27 -0.60
CA THR A 55 -9.87 -2.29 -0.51
C THR A 55 -9.44 -2.77 -1.89
N GLU A 56 -10.38 -2.84 -2.83
CA GLU A 56 -10.10 -3.29 -4.19
C GLU A 56 -9.26 -2.28 -4.95
N LEU A 57 -9.48 -0.99 -4.73
CA LEU A 57 -8.64 0.09 -5.28
C LEU A 57 -7.16 -0.14 -4.97
N ALA A 58 -6.83 -0.46 -3.71
CA ALA A 58 -5.45 -0.71 -3.30
C ALA A 58 -4.87 -1.98 -3.97
N LYS A 59 -5.65 -3.06 -4.07
CA LYS A 59 -5.24 -4.30 -4.74
C LYS A 59 -5.01 -4.10 -6.23
N THR A 60 -5.97 -3.49 -6.92
CA THR A 60 -5.88 -3.23 -8.35
C THR A 60 -4.72 -2.31 -8.68
N THR A 61 -4.47 -1.29 -7.85
CA THR A 61 -3.29 -0.43 -8.00
C THR A 61 -1.99 -1.25 -7.87
N ALA A 62 -1.88 -2.13 -6.88
CA ALA A 62 -0.69 -2.96 -6.71
C ALA A 62 -0.48 -3.93 -7.89
N LEU A 63 -1.55 -4.57 -8.38
CA LEU A 63 -1.54 -5.46 -9.55
C LEU A 63 -1.11 -4.70 -10.82
N MET A 64 -1.71 -3.54 -11.08
CA MET A 64 -1.41 -2.71 -12.24
C MET A 64 0.06 -2.24 -12.25
N LEU A 65 0.66 -2.03 -11.08
CA LEU A 65 2.05 -1.61 -10.94
C LEU A 65 3.03 -2.78 -10.85
N ASP A 66 2.55 -4.03 -10.86
CA ASP A 66 3.35 -5.22 -10.58
C ASP A 66 4.20 -5.09 -9.30
N THR A 67 3.55 -4.67 -8.23
CA THR A 67 4.20 -4.43 -6.93
C THR A 67 3.53 -5.22 -5.81
N PRO A 68 4.27 -5.61 -4.76
CA PRO A 68 3.69 -6.27 -3.61
C PRO A 68 2.74 -5.35 -2.84
N LEU A 69 1.53 -5.83 -2.54
CA LEU A 69 0.60 -5.15 -1.64
C LEU A 69 0.87 -5.56 -0.18
N ILE A 70 1.43 -4.64 0.60
CA ILE A 70 1.56 -4.83 2.05
C ILE A 70 0.28 -4.34 2.73
N ARG A 71 -0.44 -5.26 3.38
CA ARG A 71 -1.71 -4.97 4.08
C ARG A 71 -1.53 -5.02 5.59
N LEU A 72 -1.57 -3.87 6.25
CA LEU A 72 -1.68 -3.76 7.71
C LEU A 72 -3.14 -3.51 8.08
N GLN A 73 -3.75 -4.45 8.80
CA GLN A 73 -5.10 -4.27 9.32
C GLN A 73 -5.03 -3.54 10.65
N CYS A 74 -5.58 -2.33 10.71
CA CYS A 74 -5.71 -1.59 11.97
C CYS A 74 -6.91 -2.14 12.75
N TYR A 75 -6.66 -2.60 13.97
CA TYR A 75 -7.66 -3.06 14.91
C TYR A 75 -7.31 -2.55 16.32
N GLU A 76 -8.26 -2.64 17.25
CA GLU A 76 -8.05 -2.18 18.62
C GLU A 76 -6.92 -2.95 19.31
N GLY A 77 -5.96 -2.22 19.89
CA GLY A 77 -4.78 -2.82 20.52
C GLY A 77 -3.63 -3.17 19.56
N LEU A 78 -3.69 -2.72 18.28
CA LEU A 78 -2.50 -2.62 17.43
C LEU A 78 -1.63 -1.45 17.92
N ASP A 79 -0.42 -1.75 18.38
CA ASP A 79 0.58 -0.80 18.86
C ASP A 79 1.83 -0.81 17.96
N GLU A 80 2.74 0.14 18.19
CA GLU A 80 3.98 0.28 17.41
C GLU A 80 4.84 -0.99 17.45
N ALA A 81 4.97 -1.62 18.63
CA ALA A 81 5.76 -2.84 18.80
C ALA A 81 5.23 -4.02 17.97
N LYS A 82 3.91 -4.14 17.84
CA LYS A 82 3.26 -5.14 16.98
C LYS A 82 3.33 -4.77 15.49
N ALA A 83 3.24 -3.49 15.16
CA ALA A 83 3.23 -3.02 13.76
C ALA A 83 4.62 -2.99 13.12
N LEU A 84 5.65 -2.54 13.85
CA LEU A 84 7.03 -2.40 13.37
C LEU A 84 7.92 -3.60 13.71
N TYR A 85 7.39 -4.59 14.42
CA TYR A 85 8.10 -5.74 14.97
C TYR A 85 9.23 -5.31 15.93
N GLU A 86 8.96 -5.38 17.23
CA GLU A 86 10.02 -5.25 18.23
C GLU A 86 10.82 -6.57 18.30
N TRP A 87 12.10 -6.51 17.91
CA TRP A 87 13.02 -7.64 18.04
C TRP A 87 13.07 -8.06 19.51
N LYS A 88 12.85 -9.36 19.81
CA LYS A 88 12.82 -9.86 21.20
C LYS A 88 14.17 -9.71 21.88
N TYR A 89 14.42 -8.54 22.46
CA TYR A 89 15.65 -8.17 23.17
C TYR A 89 16.01 -9.18 24.26
N GLY A 90 15.00 -9.76 24.94
CA GLY A 90 15.19 -10.80 25.96
C GLY A 90 15.88 -12.07 25.43
N LYS A 91 15.61 -12.50 24.19
CA LYS A 91 16.31 -13.65 23.59
C LYS A 91 17.75 -13.32 23.23
N GLN A 92 18.02 -12.06 22.88
CA GLN A 92 19.34 -11.57 22.51
C GLN A 92 20.27 -11.43 23.73
N LEU A 93 19.71 -10.97 24.86
CA LEU A 93 20.40 -10.96 26.16
C LEU A 93 20.77 -12.38 26.62
N LEU A 94 19.84 -13.34 26.52
CA LEU A 94 20.10 -14.74 26.85
C LEU A 94 21.20 -15.34 25.97
N TYR A 95 21.16 -15.11 24.66
CA TYR A 95 22.20 -15.58 23.74
C TYR A 95 23.58 -14.98 24.05
N THR A 96 23.63 -13.70 24.41
CA THR A 96 24.87 -13.03 24.83
C THR A 96 25.42 -13.59 26.14
N GLN A 97 24.57 -14.05 27.06
CA GLN A 97 24.99 -14.71 28.30
C GLN A 97 25.50 -16.14 28.03
N VAL A 98 24.84 -16.90 27.14
CA VAL A 98 25.27 -18.25 26.74
C VAL A 98 26.59 -18.24 25.97
N LEU A 99 26.85 -17.23 25.14
CA LEU A 99 28.11 -17.07 24.40
C LEU A 99 29.29 -16.55 25.25
N LYS A 100 29.05 -16.18 26.52
CA LYS A 100 30.10 -15.74 27.46
C LYS A 100 30.73 -16.90 28.24
N GLU A 101 30.31 -18.14 27.99
CA GLU A 101 30.98 -19.36 28.46
C GLU A 101 31.94 -19.92 27.40
#